data_AF-A0A2P6R4V9-F1
#
_entry.id   AF-A0A2P6R4V9-F1
#
_cell.length_a   1.000
_cell.length_b   1.000
_cell.length_c   1.000
_cell.angle_alpha   90.00
_cell.angle_beta   90.00
_cell.angle_gamma   90.00
#
_symmetry.space_group_name_H-M   'P 1'
#
loop_
_entity.id
_entity.type
_entity.pdbx_description
1 polymer ?
#
loop_
_entity_poly.entity_id
_entity_poly.type
_entity_poly.pdbx_seq_one_letter_code
_entity_poly.pdbx_strand_id
1 'polypeptide(L)'
;MTLISQPAPEAIPIMAELPQEHITSIKEEYDVQCWGCGLHLLLPSNSPLFKCGWCGALTNQNARKRDVKYIWLRRWRDRIFVFILLIFMLFVICGGVWAVHPVLFSTGYFTGIFHSILTFILSVATVYTYSSAAFKCAGTPPLIVWGSYPAVGKGGLENYTFCHLCSKPKSPRTHHCRTCRQCILDMDHHCPFIGNCVGANNHPHFIALLISVIISTTYVSIMAVYVSFQIWPPITFGPISNSNGHITELALRYIQELIMCFIRSAVFLEPRGLVLVYLFISSVSLGVGLFILLWQQLCYIYKGKTFLSDLSSQGNEEVGEKDCQNILRFFGWPYSFSRYLPFWSISRLLPSFQKKRHTK
;
A
#
# COMPACT_ATOMS: atom_id res chain seq x y z
N MET A 1 69.38 -61.18 -18.34
CA MET A 1 68.37 -61.24 -19.42
C MET A 1 67.01 -61.16 -18.76
N THR A 2 66.29 -60.07 -19.01
CA THR A 2 64.83 -59.89 -18.86
C THR A 2 64.07 -60.50 -17.66
N LEU A 3 63.44 -59.58 -16.92
CA LEU A 3 62.02 -59.53 -16.53
C LEU A 3 61.47 -60.67 -15.68
N ILE A 4 61.02 -60.37 -14.45
CA ILE A 4 59.72 -60.80 -13.90
C ILE A 4 59.14 -59.71 -12.98
N SER A 5 57.81 -59.61 -13.04
CA SER A 5 56.76 -58.79 -12.45
C SER A 5 56.84 -58.31 -10.97
N GLN A 6 56.05 -57.24 -10.73
CA GLN A 6 55.71 -56.56 -9.46
C GLN A 6 55.29 -57.49 -8.30
N PRO A 7 55.35 -57.00 -7.03
CA PRO A 7 54.15 -56.44 -6.38
C PRO A 7 54.41 -55.23 -5.41
N ALA A 8 53.33 -54.55 -5.03
CA ALA A 8 53.24 -53.51 -3.98
C ALA A 8 53.26 -54.14 -2.56
N PRO A 9 53.44 -53.42 -1.41
CA PRO A 9 52.53 -52.36 -0.96
C PRO A 9 53.16 -51.17 -0.15
N GLU A 10 52.24 -50.29 0.24
CA GLU A 10 52.26 -48.95 0.86
C GLU A 10 53.05 -48.72 2.16
N ALA A 11 53.54 -47.48 2.34
CA ALA A 11 53.21 -46.60 3.48
C ALA A 11 53.79 -45.16 3.29
N ILE A 12 52.96 -44.14 3.52
CA ILE A 12 53.20 -42.67 3.55
C ILE A 12 53.44 -42.28 5.04
N PRO A 13 54.27 -41.28 5.49
CA PRO A 13 54.06 -39.84 5.23
C PRO A 13 55.24 -38.82 5.25
N ILE A 14 55.02 -37.74 4.46
CA ILE A 14 55.19 -36.28 4.74
C ILE A 14 56.56 -35.76 5.22
N MET A 15 57.19 -34.88 4.42
CA MET A 15 57.62 -33.53 4.82
C MET A 15 57.73 -32.60 3.59
N ALA A 16 57.39 -31.33 3.82
CA ALA A 16 57.05 -30.31 2.84
C ALA A 16 58.24 -29.52 2.29
N GLU A 17 58.16 -29.13 1.01
CA GLU A 17 58.88 -27.98 0.44
C GLU A 17 57.89 -27.08 -0.31
N LEU A 18 57.88 -25.79 0.07
CA LEU A 18 57.04 -24.70 -0.45
C LEU A 18 57.64 -24.11 -1.75
N PRO A 19 56.82 -23.78 -2.77
CA PRO A 19 57.21 -22.81 -3.80
C PRO A 19 56.66 -21.41 -3.52
N GLN A 20 57.53 -20.43 -3.80
CA GLN A 20 57.35 -18.98 -3.66
C GLN A 20 56.12 -18.37 -4.37
N GLU A 21 55.53 -17.43 -3.63
CA GLU A 21 54.94 -16.16 -4.05
C GLU A 21 54.44 -16.01 -5.51
N HIS A 22 53.12 -15.97 -5.62
CA HIS A 22 52.48 -14.96 -6.48
C HIS A 22 51.33 -14.31 -5.70
N ILE A 23 51.68 -13.33 -4.85
CA ILE A 23 50.69 -12.37 -4.36
C ILE A 23 50.33 -11.51 -5.56
N THR A 24 49.22 -11.83 -6.22
CA THR A 24 48.56 -10.90 -7.16
C THR A 24 48.04 -9.72 -6.36
N SER A 25 48.92 -8.77 -6.08
CA SER A 25 48.58 -7.42 -5.62
C SER A 25 48.01 -6.65 -6.81
N ILE A 26 46.75 -6.92 -7.17
CA ILE A 26 45.95 -5.92 -7.89
C ILE A 26 45.14 -5.19 -6.82
N LYS A 27 45.81 -4.26 -6.14
CA LYS A 27 45.18 -3.27 -5.29
C LYS A 27 45.04 -2.00 -6.12
N GLU A 28 44.15 -2.03 -7.12
CA GLU A 28 43.68 -0.79 -7.73
C GLU A 28 42.77 -0.10 -6.71
N GLU A 29 43.39 0.69 -5.83
CA GLU A 29 42.71 1.59 -4.90
C GLU A 29 42.27 2.82 -5.71
N TYR A 30 40.96 2.97 -5.92
CA TYR A 30 40.44 4.16 -6.58
C TYR A 30 40.20 5.24 -5.53
N ASP A 31 40.71 6.44 -5.79
CA ASP A 31 40.37 7.63 -5.03
C ASP A 31 38.99 8.14 -5.49
N VAL A 32 38.00 8.04 -4.60
CA VAL A 32 36.63 8.49 -4.86
C VAL A 32 36.24 9.52 -3.83
N GLN A 33 35.75 10.67 -4.31
CA GLN A 33 35.21 11.68 -3.42
C GLN A 33 33.84 11.26 -2.87
N CYS A 34 33.67 11.33 -1.55
CA CYS A 34 32.37 11.11 -0.93
C CYS A 34 31.39 12.20 -1.36
N TRP A 35 30.28 11.83 -2.00
CA TRP A 35 29.23 12.79 -2.35
C TRP A 35 28.68 13.50 -1.10
N GLY A 36 28.68 12.84 0.06
CA GLY A 36 28.13 13.37 1.30
C GLY A 36 28.95 14.50 1.92
N CYS A 37 30.22 14.25 2.27
CA CYS A 37 31.07 15.23 2.95
C CYS A 37 32.22 15.79 2.09
N GLY A 38 32.40 15.31 0.86
CA GLY A 38 33.48 15.78 -0.01
C GLY A 38 34.88 15.24 0.33
N LEU A 39 35.02 14.39 1.35
CA LEU A 39 36.30 13.75 1.68
C LEU A 39 36.69 12.71 0.61
N HIS A 40 37.98 12.67 0.28
CA HIS A 40 38.59 11.63 -0.55
C HIS A 40 38.65 10.31 0.21
N LEU A 41 38.24 9.22 -0.44
CA LEU A 41 38.16 7.89 0.14
C LEU A 41 38.91 6.92 -0.76
N LEU A 42 39.80 6.13 -0.15
CA LEU A 42 40.46 4.99 -0.80
C LEU A 42 39.52 3.79 -0.69
N LEU A 43 38.98 3.32 -1.82
CA LEU A 43 38.03 2.20 -1.86
C LEU A 43 38.62 1.01 -2.63
N PRO A 44 38.45 -0.23 -2.13
CA PRO A 44 38.78 -1.43 -2.89
C PRO A 44 37.79 -1.62 -4.05
N SER A 45 38.32 -2.05 -5.20
CA SER A 45 37.65 -2.15 -6.50
C SER A 45 36.34 -2.96 -6.55
N ASN A 46 36.14 -3.88 -5.61
CA ASN A 46 35.07 -4.88 -5.69
C ASN A 46 33.86 -4.62 -4.75
N SER A 47 33.73 -3.43 -4.15
CA SER A 47 32.60 -3.12 -3.25
C SER A 47 31.47 -2.34 -3.96
N PRO A 48 30.30 -2.95 -4.23
CA PRO A 48 29.21 -2.27 -4.94
C PRO A 48 28.49 -1.21 -4.08
N LEU A 49 28.63 -1.29 -2.76
CA LEU A 49 28.08 -0.36 -1.78
C LEU A 49 29.17 0.02 -0.79
N PHE A 50 29.42 1.31 -0.61
CA PHE A 50 30.34 1.80 0.42
C PHE A 50 29.64 2.77 1.38
N LYS A 51 30.08 2.76 2.64
CA LYS A 51 29.66 3.71 3.68
C LYS A 51 30.82 4.63 4.08
N CYS A 52 30.62 5.94 4.04
CA CYS A 52 31.64 6.90 4.48
C CYS A 52 31.82 6.83 6.01
N GLY A 53 33.04 6.59 6.48
CA GLY A 53 33.33 6.50 7.92
C GLY A 53 33.18 7.83 8.68
N TRP A 54 33.19 8.97 7.99
CA TRP A 54 32.98 10.28 8.61
C TRP A 54 31.49 10.65 8.67
N CYS A 55 30.87 10.88 7.52
CA CYS A 55 29.49 11.38 7.48
C CYS A 55 28.42 10.28 7.50
N GLY A 56 28.77 9.01 7.26
CA GLY A 56 27.82 7.90 7.23
C GLY A 56 27.05 7.71 5.92
N ALA A 57 27.33 8.53 4.91
CA ALA A 57 26.68 8.46 3.60
C ALA A 57 27.00 7.13 2.87
N LEU A 58 25.96 6.55 2.25
CA LEU A 58 26.02 5.34 1.45
C LEU A 58 26.10 5.68 -0.05
N THR A 59 27.05 5.07 -0.76
CA THR A 59 27.21 5.25 -2.21
C THR A 59 27.13 3.91 -2.89
N ASN A 60 26.38 3.85 -4.00
CA ASN A 60 26.26 2.67 -4.83
C ASN A 60 26.86 2.97 -6.21
N GLN A 61 27.91 2.26 -6.61
CA GLN A 61 28.60 2.52 -7.88
C GLN A 61 27.85 1.98 -9.11
N ASN A 62 26.88 1.07 -8.92
CA ASN A 62 26.16 0.40 -10.01
C ASN A 62 24.86 1.10 -10.46
N ALA A 63 24.71 2.39 -10.17
CA ALA A 63 23.50 3.14 -10.51
C ALA A 63 23.41 3.45 -12.02
N ARG A 64 22.99 2.45 -12.82
CA ARG A 64 22.76 2.58 -14.27
C ARG A 64 21.68 3.63 -14.54
N LYS A 65 22.02 4.71 -15.28
CA LYS A 65 21.03 5.60 -15.90
C LYS A 65 20.27 4.81 -16.95
N ARG A 66 19.02 4.44 -16.67
CA ARG A 66 18.14 3.78 -17.64
C ARG A 66 17.30 4.87 -18.33
N ASP A 67 17.49 5.03 -19.64
CA ASP A 67 16.74 5.99 -20.46
C ASP A 67 15.26 5.63 -20.52
N VAL A 68 14.38 6.63 -20.43
CA VAL A 68 12.94 6.39 -20.39
C VAL A 68 12.20 7.35 -21.34
N LYS A 69 12.12 6.95 -22.61
CA LYS A 69 11.47 7.70 -23.69
C LYS A 69 9.94 7.92 -23.50
N TYR A 70 9.26 7.19 -22.61
CA TYR A 70 7.79 7.23 -22.50
C TYR A 70 7.21 7.72 -21.15
N ILE A 71 7.98 8.38 -20.27
CA ILE A 71 7.47 8.79 -18.94
C ILE A 71 6.41 9.88 -19.01
N TRP A 72 6.58 10.88 -19.88
CA TRP A 72 5.66 12.02 -19.96
C TRP A 72 4.24 11.56 -20.32
N LEU A 73 4.14 10.60 -21.24
CA LEU A 73 2.87 9.97 -21.61
C LEU A 73 2.19 9.30 -20.41
N ARG A 74 2.95 8.62 -19.55
CA ARG A 74 2.41 7.97 -18.35
C ARG A 74 1.82 9.00 -17.37
N ARG A 75 2.52 10.11 -17.14
CA ARG A 75 2.03 11.18 -16.24
C ARG A 75 0.79 11.87 -16.80
N TRP A 76 0.74 12.13 -18.11
CA TRP A 76 -0.45 12.68 -18.76
C TRP A 76 -1.65 11.76 -18.68
N ARG A 77 -1.46 10.47 -19.00
CA ARG A 77 -2.49 9.44 -18.86
C ARG A 77 -3.02 9.37 -17.43
N ASP A 78 -2.13 9.36 -16.44
CA ASP A 78 -2.52 9.29 -15.03
C ASP A 78 -3.32 10.53 -14.60
N ARG A 79 -3.00 11.74 -15.11
CA ARG A 79 -3.81 12.95 -14.85
C ARG A 79 -5.18 12.92 -15.53
N ILE A 80 -5.24 12.49 -16.80
CA ILE A 80 -6.52 12.32 -17.51
C ILE A 80 -7.40 11.32 -16.76
N PHE A 81 -6.82 10.21 -16.29
CA PHE A 81 -7.53 9.20 -15.54
C PHE A 81 -8.14 9.75 -14.23
N VAL A 82 -7.44 10.64 -13.52
CA VAL A 82 -7.98 11.31 -12.33
C VAL A 82 -9.22 12.16 -12.66
N PHE A 83 -9.19 12.93 -13.74
CA PHE A 83 -10.35 13.73 -14.15
C PHE A 83 -11.52 12.84 -14.58
N ILE A 84 -11.27 11.77 -15.32
CA ILE A 84 -12.30 10.79 -15.70
C ILE A 84 -12.93 10.17 -14.46
N LEU A 85 -12.13 9.76 -13.47
CA LEU A 85 -12.63 9.19 -12.23
C LEU A 85 -13.45 10.21 -11.42
N LEU A 86 -13.02 11.47 -11.35
CA LEU A 86 -13.79 12.52 -10.66
C LEU A 86 -15.17 12.72 -11.32
N ILE A 87 -15.21 12.78 -12.65
CA ILE A 87 -16.48 12.90 -13.41
C ILE A 87 -17.35 11.65 -13.18
N PHE A 88 -16.76 10.47 -13.21
CA PHE A 88 -17.47 9.21 -12.95
C PHE A 88 -18.04 9.17 -11.53
N MET A 89 -17.29 9.63 -10.52
CA MET A 89 -17.78 9.74 -9.14
C MET A 89 -19.00 10.66 -9.05
N LEU A 90 -18.94 11.85 -9.66
CA LEU A 90 -20.06 12.79 -9.69
C LEU A 90 -21.28 12.20 -10.41
N PHE A 91 -21.07 11.50 -11.53
CA PHE A 91 -22.12 10.81 -12.26
C PHE A 91 -22.83 9.75 -11.38
N VAL A 92 -22.06 8.91 -10.67
CA VAL A 92 -22.62 7.90 -9.76
C VAL A 92 -23.37 8.54 -8.59
N ILE A 93 -22.84 9.63 -8.02
CA ILE A 93 -23.52 10.38 -6.95
C ILE A 93 -24.86 10.94 -7.45
N CYS A 94 -24.87 11.63 -8.59
CA CYS A 94 -26.09 12.19 -9.17
C CYS A 94 -27.09 11.08 -9.55
N GLY A 95 -26.63 9.98 -10.12
CA GLY A 95 -27.46 8.81 -10.46
C GLY A 95 -28.08 8.17 -9.22
N GLY A 96 -27.31 8.03 -8.14
CA GLY A 96 -27.81 7.54 -6.85
C GLY A 96 -28.86 8.47 -6.24
N VAL A 97 -28.62 9.79 -6.27
CA VAL A 97 -29.60 10.78 -5.79
C VAL A 97 -30.90 10.67 -6.58
N TRP A 98 -30.82 10.61 -7.91
CA TRP A 98 -31.99 10.47 -8.79
C TRP A 98 -32.77 9.17 -8.54
N ALA A 99 -32.08 8.05 -8.30
CA ALA A 99 -32.73 6.75 -8.09
C ALA A 99 -33.36 6.61 -6.70
N VAL A 100 -32.70 7.13 -5.65
CA VAL A 100 -33.08 6.88 -4.25
C VAL A 100 -34.02 7.95 -3.70
N HIS A 101 -33.73 9.24 -3.92
CA HIS A 101 -34.40 10.32 -3.17
C HIS A 101 -35.90 10.47 -3.46
N PRO A 102 -36.40 10.34 -4.70
CA PRO A 102 -37.84 10.44 -4.95
C PRO A 102 -38.66 9.46 -4.11
N VAL A 103 -38.15 8.23 -3.91
CA VAL A 103 -38.81 7.21 -3.10
C VAL A 103 -38.77 7.59 -1.61
N LEU A 104 -37.63 8.06 -1.10
CA LEU A 104 -37.53 8.49 0.30
C LEU A 104 -38.48 9.65 0.64
N PHE A 105 -38.60 10.64 -0.27
CA PHE A 105 -39.54 11.74 -0.08
C PHE A 105 -41.00 11.27 -0.16
N SER A 106 -41.29 10.22 -0.93
CA SER A 106 -42.62 9.61 -0.95
C SER A 106 -42.97 8.87 0.35
N THR A 107 -41.97 8.31 1.05
CA THR A 107 -42.17 7.67 2.37
C THR A 107 -42.35 8.71 3.48
N GLY A 108 -41.65 9.84 3.40
CA GLY A 108 -41.85 10.94 4.34
C GLY A 108 -40.82 12.06 4.19
N TYR A 109 -41.27 13.31 4.37
CA TYR A 109 -40.43 14.50 4.21
C TYR A 109 -39.23 14.52 5.17
N PHE A 110 -39.40 14.14 6.44
CA PHE A 110 -38.30 14.09 7.41
C PHE A 110 -37.21 13.11 6.98
N THR A 111 -37.59 11.89 6.58
CA THR A 111 -36.69 10.86 6.06
C THR A 111 -35.96 11.34 4.81
N GLY A 112 -36.68 11.95 3.85
CA GLY A 112 -36.10 12.52 2.65
C GLY A 112 -35.05 13.61 2.94
N ILE A 113 -35.36 14.55 3.85
CA ILE A 113 -34.43 15.62 4.23
C ILE A 113 -33.20 15.06 4.95
N PHE A 114 -33.39 14.17 5.93
CA PHE A 114 -32.31 13.55 6.69
C PHE A 114 -31.31 12.85 5.75
N HIS A 115 -31.80 11.99 4.85
CA HIS A 115 -30.95 11.29 3.90
C HIS A 115 -30.34 12.21 2.83
N SER A 116 -30.97 13.34 2.51
CA SER A 116 -30.39 14.37 1.63
C SER A 116 -29.18 15.04 2.27
N ILE A 117 -29.28 15.42 3.55
CA ILE A 117 -28.16 15.99 4.30
C ILE A 117 -27.03 14.96 4.43
N LEU A 118 -27.36 13.72 4.81
CA LEU A 118 -26.35 12.66 4.96
C LEU A 118 -25.63 12.36 3.64
N THR A 119 -26.39 12.24 2.54
CA THR A 119 -25.82 11.99 1.20
C THR A 119 -24.92 13.14 0.77
N PHE A 120 -25.31 14.39 1.03
CA PHE A 120 -24.49 15.56 0.76
C PHE A 120 -23.17 15.52 1.54
N ILE A 121 -23.21 15.27 2.85
CA ILE A 121 -22.03 15.18 3.71
C ILE A 121 -21.08 14.08 3.22
N LEU A 122 -21.60 12.88 2.97
CA LEU A 122 -20.80 11.75 2.48
C LEU A 122 -20.17 12.06 1.11
N SER A 123 -20.94 12.65 0.19
CA SER A 123 -20.45 13.03 -1.14
C SER A 123 -19.32 14.06 -1.06
N VAL A 124 -19.50 15.11 -0.26
CA VAL A 124 -18.47 16.14 -0.04
C VAL A 124 -17.22 15.52 0.60
N ALA A 125 -17.38 14.67 1.62
CA ALA A 125 -16.26 14.00 2.27
C ALA A 125 -15.48 13.09 1.30
N THR A 126 -16.18 12.31 0.47
CA THR A 126 -15.55 11.42 -0.51
C THR A 126 -14.81 12.21 -1.60
N VAL A 127 -15.42 13.26 -2.16
CA VAL A 127 -14.76 14.11 -3.17
C VAL A 127 -13.57 14.87 -2.59
N TYR A 128 -13.69 15.39 -1.36
CA TYR A 128 -12.62 16.10 -0.68
C TYR A 128 -11.42 15.20 -0.36
N THR A 129 -11.66 14.00 0.17
CA THR A 129 -10.60 13.03 0.47
C THR A 129 -9.92 12.52 -0.79
N TYR A 130 -10.69 12.26 -1.87
CA TYR A 130 -10.14 11.89 -3.17
C TYR A 130 -9.23 12.99 -3.73
N SER A 131 -9.73 14.23 -3.75
CA SER A 131 -8.97 15.39 -4.24
C SER A 131 -7.71 15.63 -3.41
N SER A 132 -7.79 15.47 -2.09
CA SER A 132 -6.65 15.59 -1.19
C SER A 132 -5.58 14.53 -1.48
N ALA A 133 -5.98 13.28 -1.68
CA ALA A 133 -5.03 12.21 -2.03
C ALA A 133 -4.38 12.45 -3.41
N ALA A 134 -5.17 12.88 -4.41
CA ALA A 134 -4.73 13.05 -5.78
C ALA A 134 -3.86 14.29 -6.03
N PHE A 135 -4.16 15.41 -5.37
CA PHE A 135 -3.54 16.70 -5.68
C PHE A 135 -2.55 17.20 -4.64
N LYS A 136 -2.57 16.71 -3.39
CA LYS A 136 -1.54 17.10 -2.42
C LYS A 136 -0.18 16.53 -2.79
N CYS A 137 0.88 17.27 -2.48
CA CYS A 137 2.25 16.77 -2.63
C CYS A 137 2.42 15.50 -1.78
N ALA A 138 2.99 14.45 -2.38
CA ALA A 138 3.20 13.17 -1.69
C ALA A 138 4.27 13.25 -0.58
N GLY A 139 5.12 14.27 -0.62
CA GLY A 139 6.19 14.49 0.36
C GLY A 139 7.54 14.62 -0.32
N THR A 140 8.27 15.67 0.01
CA THR A 140 9.62 15.91 -0.48
C THR A 140 10.65 15.58 0.60
N PRO A 141 11.80 14.99 0.26
CA PRO A 141 12.89 14.80 1.20
C PRO A 141 13.33 16.15 1.80
N PRO A 142 13.80 16.17 3.06
CA PRO A 142 14.28 17.40 3.67
C PRO A 142 15.45 17.99 2.88
N LEU A 143 15.50 19.32 2.80
CA LEU A 143 16.67 20.01 2.29
C LEU A 143 17.78 19.91 3.34
N ILE A 144 18.91 19.33 2.95
CA ILE A 144 20.07 19.17 3.81
C ILE A 144 21.31 19.72 3.12
N VAL A 145 22.29 20.16 3.91
CA VAL A 145 23.61 20.56 3.42
C VAL A 145 24.44 19.30 3.16
N TRP A 146 25.16 19.27 2.02
CA TRP A 146 25.99 18.14 1.62
C TRP A 146 27.14 18.61 0.71
N GLY A 147 28.08 17.72 0.43
CA GLY A 147 29.21 17.91 -0.49
C GLY A 147 30.39 18.72 0.06
N SER A 148 30.30 19.27 1.27
CA SER A 148 31.36 20.10 1.84
C SER A 148 31.70 19.69 3.29
N TYR A 149 32.98 19.41 3.50
CA TYR A 149 33.59 19.36 4.83
C TYR A 149 34.05 20.78 5.19
N PRO A 150 33.86 21.26 6.44
CA PRO A 150 33.28 20.55 7.59
C PRO A 150 31.76 20.76 7.76
N ALA A 151 31.06 21.37 6.78
CA ALA A 151 29.63 21.66 6.89
C ALA A 151 28.78 20.42 7.19
N VAL A 152 29.21 19.25 6.71
CA VAL A 152 28.68 17.94 7.12
C VAL A 152 29.49 17.36 8.28
N GLY A 153 28.88 17.41 9.47
CA GLY A 153 29.44 16.82 10.68
C GLY A 153 29.54 15.29 10.65
N LYS A 154 30.26 14.74 11.65
CA LYS A 154 30.39 13.28 11.84
C LYS A 154 29.01 12.65 12.03
N GLY A 155 28.69 11.64 11.23
CA GLY A 155 27.38 10.97 11.20
C GLY A 155 26.22 11.82 10.65
N GLY A 156 26.47 13.02 10.11
CA GLY A 156 25.42 13.94 9.65
C GLY A 156 24.58 13.42 8.47
N LEU A 157 25.04 12.38 7.77
CA LEU A 157 24.38 11.75 6.63
C LEU A 157 24.27 10.23 6.81
N GLU A 158 24.17 9.78 8.06
CA GLU A 158 24.07 8.36 8.39
C GLU A 158 22.91 7.70 7.64
N ASN A 159 23.23 6.65 6.87
CA ASN A 159 22.29 5.87 6.05
C ASN A 159 21.59 6.68 4.94
N TYR A 160 22.02 7.89 4.64
CA TYR A 160 21.59 8.58 3.43
C TYR A 160 22.20 7.92 2.21
N THR A 161 21.44 7.88 1.12
CA THR A 161 21.91 7.43 -0.20
C THR A 161 21.85 8.59 -1.19
N PHE A 162 22.42 8.46 -2.38
CA PHE A 162 22.33 9.50 -3.41
C PHE A 162 21.37 9.11 -4.54
N CYS A 163 20.50 10.03 -4.96
CA CYS A 163 19.68 9.82 -6.15
C CYS A 163 20.34 10.44 -7.37
N HIS A 164 20.91 9.63 -8.26
CA HIS A 164 21.55 10.09 -9.49
C HIS A 164 20.58 10.68 -10.53
N LEU A 165 19.29 10.39 -10.43
CA LEU A 165 18.26 10.95 -11.32
C LEU A 165 17.83 12.35 -10.90
N CYS A 166 17.77 12.61 -9.60
CA CYS A 166 17.43 13.94 -9.06
C CYS A 166 18.67 14.78 -8.71
N SER A 167 19.87 14.17 -8.74
CA SER A 167 21.13 14.75 -8.27
C SER A 167 21.04 15.35 -6.87
N LYS A 168 20.42 14.61 -5.94
CA LYS A 168 20.16 15.04 -4.56
C LYS A 168 20.33 13.89 -3.56
N PRO A 169 20.68 14.19 -2.30
CA PRO A 169 20.64 13.23 -1.22
C PRO A 169 19.23 12.64 -1.06
N LYS A 170 19.19 11.35 -0.76
CA LYS A 170 18.00 10.54 -0.52
C LYS A 170 18.05 10.10 0.94
N SER A 171 17.21 10.72 1.77
CA SER A 171 17.08 10.34 3.18
C SER A 171 16.62 8.88 3.32
N PRO A 172 16.79 8.25 4.49
CA PRO A 172 16.19 6.96 4.79
C PRO A 172 14.70 6.95 4.43
N ARG A 173 14.20 5.81 3.93
CA ARG A 173 12.79 5.60 3.50
C ARG A 173 12.30 6.47 2.32
N THR A 174 13.14 7.31 1.75
CA THR A 174 12.83 8.02 0.50
C THR A 174 13.07 7.12 -0.71
N HIS A 175 12.21 7.18 -1.72
CA HIS A 175 12.41 6.47 -2.99
C HIS A 175 12.13 7.36 -4.21
N HIS A 176 12.87 7.14 -5.31
CA HIS A 176 12.65 7.88 -6.54
C HIS A 176 11.51 7.24 -7.34
N CYS A 177 10.41 7.97 -7.51
CA CYS A 177 9.34 7.55 -8.41
C CYS A 177 9.65 7.98 -9.84
N ARG A 178 9.86 7.01 -10.74
CA ARG A 178 10.12 7.28 -12.17
C ARG A 178 8.94 7.97 -12.86
N THR A 179 7.71 7.66 -12.46
CA THR A 179 6.51 8.28 -13.05
C THR A 179 6.39 9.76 -12.66
N CYS A 180 6.54 10.07 -11.36
CA CYS A 180 6.48 11.45 -10.88
C CYS A 180 7.79 12.23 -11.14
N ARG A 181 8.90 11.55 -11.44
CA ARG A 181 10.25 12.11 -11.66
C ARG A 181 10.79 12.87 -10.46
N GLN A 182 10.52 12.37 -9.26
CA GLN A 182 10.97 12.97 -8.02
C GLN A 182 11.17 11.92 -6.94
N CYS A 183 12.06 12.22 -6.00
CA CYS A 183 12.19 11.49 -4.75
C CYS A 183 10.99 11.82 -3.84
N ILE A 184 10.33 10.79 -3.33
CA ILE A 184 9.19 10.88 -2.42
C ILE A 184 9.61 10.38 -1.05
N LEU A 185 9.41 11.20 -0.02
CA LEU A 185 9.67 10.84 1.37
C LEU A 185 8.63 9.83 1.85
N ASP A 186 9.06 8.80 2.59
CA ASP A 186 8.23 7.67 3.03
C ASP A 186 7.32 7.13 1.91
N MET A 187 7.90 6.91 0.73
CA MET A 187 7.15 6.46 -0.43
C MET A 187 6.53 5.08 -0.15
N ASP A 188 5.21 4.99 -0.30
CA ASP A 188 4.49 3.71 -0.26
C ASP A 188 4.38 3.13 -1.66
N HIS A 189 3.69 3.83 -2.57
CA HIS A 189 3.55 3.41 -3.96
C HIS A 189 3.20 4.59 -4.88
N HIS A 190 3.28 4.36 -6.19
CA HIS A 190 2.67 5.24 -7.19
C HIS A 190 1.29 4.68 -7.55
N CYS A 191 0.24 5.45 -7.32
CA CYS A 191 -1.13 5.01 -7.58
C CYS A 191 -1.68 5.72 -8.83
N PRO A 192 -1.95 4.98 -9.93
CA PRO A 192 -2.55 5.56 -11.13
C PRO A 192 -3.95 6.13 -10.89
N PHE A 193 -4.74 5.55 -9.98
CA PHE A 193 -6.12 5.97 -9.69
C PHE A 193 -6.24 7.37 -9.05
N ILE A 194 -5.21 7.80 -8.34
CA ILE A 194 -5.11 9.18 -7.82
C ILE A 194 -4.11 10.02 -8.64
N GLY A 195 -3.51 9.43 -9.68
CA GLY A 195 -2.52 10.07 -10.55
C GLY A 195 -1.32 10.68 -9.80
N ASN A 196 -0.95 10.09 -8.66
CA ASN A 196 0.05 10.62 -7.75
C ASN A 196 0.73 9.51 -6.94
N CYS A 197 1.89 9.84 -6.34
CA CYS A 197 2.48 8.98 -5.33
C CYS A 197 1.71 9.08 -4.02
N VAL A 198 1.71 7.99 -3.26
CA VAL A 198 1.36 7.97 -1.83
C VAL A 198 2.67 8.00 -1.05
N GLY A 199 2.86 9.02 -0.23
CA GLY A 199 4.05 9.21 0.61
C GLY A 199 3.73 10.01 1.86
N ALA A 200 4.76 10.40 2.62
CA ALA A 200 4.66 11.01 3.94
C ALA A 200 3.52 12.03 4.11
N ASN A 201 3.34 12.94 3.14
CA ASN A 201 2.46 14.09 3.29
C ASN A 201 1.02 13.85 2.80
N ASN A 202 0.77 12.79 2.01
CA ASN A 202 -0.59 12.46 1.53
C ASN A 202 -1.07 11.06 1.89
N HIS A 203 -0.24 10.24 2.55
CA HIS A 203 -0.63 8.90 3.01
C HIS A 203 -1.85 8.92 3.95
N PRO A 204 -1.95 9.84 4.94
CA PRO A 204 -3.16 9.92 5.76
C PRO A 204 -4.43 10.25 4.95
N HIS A 205 -4.30 11.09 3.91
CA HIS A 205 -5.41 11.40 3.00
C HIS A 205 -5.82 10.22 2.13
N PHE A 206 -4.85 9.40 1.71
CA PHE A 206 -5.13 8.15 1.01
C PHE A 206 -5.91 7.17 1.90
N ILE A 207 -5.52 7.02 3.18
CA ILE A 207 -6.28 6.18 4.12
C ILE A 207 -7.69 6.74 4.38
N ALA A 208 -7.81 8.07 4.57
CA ALA A 208 -9.11 8.73 4.74
C ALA A 208 -10.02 8.55 3.51
N LEU A 209 -9.47 8.56 2.29
CA LEU A 209 -10.19 8.24 1.07
C LEU A 209 -10.75 6.81 1.10
N LEU A 210 -9.93 5.81 1.44
CA LEU A 210 -10.38 4.41 1.51
C LEU A 210 -11.54 4.26 2.50
N ILE A 211 -11.41 4.83 3.70
CA ILE A 211 -12.46 4.82 4.73
C ILE A 211 -13.73 5.53 4.23
N SER A 212 -13.58 6.74 3.66
CA SER A 212 -14.72 7.51 3.17
C SER A 212 -15.49 6.77 2.09
N VAL A 213 -14.80 6.14 1.13
CA VAL A 213 -15.47 5.38 0.07
C VAL A 213 -16.15 4.14 0.65
N ILE A 214 -15.52 3.40 1.57
CA ILE A 214 -16.16 2.23 2.21
C ILE A 214 -17.44 2.63 2.94
N ILE A 215 -17.44 3.74 3.69
CA ILE A 215 -18.64 4.24 4.38
C ILE A 215 -19.71 4.62 3.35
N SER A 216 -19.35 5.41 2.33
CA SER A 216 -20.27 5.84 1.26
C SER A 216 -20.86 4.66 0.49
N THR A 217 -20.06 3.65 0.12
CA THR A 217 -20.54 2.44 -0.59
C THR A 217 -21.39 1.56 0.30
N THR A 218 -21.10 1.47 1.60
CA THR A 218 -21.95 0.74 2.56
C THR A 218 -23.32 1.42 2.67
N TYR A 219 -23.34 2.74 2.81
CA TYR A 219 -24.58 3.53 2.80
C TYR A 219 -25.38 3.32 1.51
N VAL A 220 -24.73 3.45 0.34
CA VAL A 220 -25.39 3.21 -0.95
C VAL A 220 -25.96 1.79 -1.05
N SER A 221 -25.23 0.78 -0.58
CA SER A 221 -25.70 -0.61 -0.60
C SER A 221 -26.98 -0.78 0.24
N ILE A 222 -27.01 -0.22 1.45
CA ILE A 222 -28.16 -0.28 2.34
C ILE A 222 -29.36 0.45 1.72
N MET A 223 -29.15 1.66 1.20
CA MET A 223 -30.22 2.46 0.59
C MET A 223 -30.73 1.82 -0.70
N ALA A 224 -29.85 1.22 -1.51
CA ALA A 224 -30.25 0.52 -2.73
C ALA A 224 -31.15 -0.67 -2.40
N VAL A 225 -30.80 -1.47 -1.38
CA VAL A 225 -31.63 -2.58 -0.90
C VAL A 225 -32.98 -2.07 -0.36
N TYR A 226 -32.96 -1.07 0.52
CA TYR A 226 -34.17 -0.50 1.11
C TYR A 226 -35.14 0.02 0.04
N VAL A 227 -34.67 0.86 -0.89
CA VAL A 227 -35.51 1.41 -1.96
C VAL A 227 -35.96 0.32 -2.92
N SER A 228 -35.10 -0.65 -3.26
CA SER A 228 -35.48 -1.77 -4.12
C SER A 228 -36.66 -2.53 -3.52
N PHE A 229 -36.68 -2.79 -2.21
CA PHE A 229 -37.83 -3.44 -1.56
C PHE A 229 -39.14 -2.64 -1.65
N GLN A 230 -39.08 -1.31 -1.74
CA GLN A 230 -40.27 -0.46 -1.85
C GLN A 230 -40.84 -0.43 -3.27
N ILE A 231 -39.99 -0.53 -4.29
CA ILE A 231 -40.39 -0.40 -5.70
C ILE A 231 -40.47 -1.75 -6.44
N TRP A 232 -40.09 -2.85 -5.80
CA TRP A 232 -40.00 -4.16 -6.46
C TRP A 232 -41.38 -4.62 -6.95
N PRO A 233 -41.54 -4.97 -8.24
CA PRO A 233 -42.81 -5.47 -8.75
C PRO A 233 -43.21 -6.78 -8.05
N PRO A 234 -44.51 -7.01 -7.78
CA PRO A 234 -44.97 -8.20 -7.08
C PRO A 234 -44.51 -9.49 -7.78
N ILE A 235 -44.05 -10.45 -6.99
CA ILE A 235 -43.61 -11.76 -7.49
C ILE A 235 -44.83 -12.67 -7.60
N THR A 236 -45.28 -12.95 -8.81
CA THR A 236 -46.39 -13.86 -9.08
C THR A 236 -45.88 -15.28 -9.31
N PHE A 237 -46.24 -16.22 -8.44
CA PHE A 237 -45.89 -17.63 -8.58
C PHE A 237 -46.83 -18.35 -9.55
N GLY A 238 -46.26 -19.11 -10.49
CA GLY A 238 -47.03 -20.01 -11.34
C GLY A 238 -47.51 -21.25 -10.57
N PRO A 239 -48.58 -21.92 -11.02
CA PRO A 239 -49.03 -23.17 -10.41
C PRO A 239 -47.97 -24.26 -10.59
N ILE A 240 -47.46 -24.80 -9.48
CA ILE A 240 -46.51 -25.91 -9.47
C ILE A 240 -47.29 -27.20 -9.77
N SER A 241 -47.08 -27.79 -10.95
CA SER A 241 -47.64 -29.11 -11.26
C SER A 241 -46.98 -30.19 -10.39
N ASN A 242 -47.80 -30.92 -9.64
CA ASN A 242 -47.33 -31.98 -8.73
C ASN A 242 -47.03 -33.24 -9.56
N SER A 243 -45.77 -33.40 -10.00
CA SER A 243 -45.32 -34.59 -10.73
C SER A 243 -44.53 -35.54 -9.82
N ASN A 244 -44.77 -36.85 -9.96
CA ASN A 244 -44.02 -37.92 -9.29
C ASN A 244 -42.55 -37.94 -9.78
N GLY A 245 -41.68 -37.12 -9.18
CA GLY A 245 -40.25 -37.05 -9.48
C GLY A 245 -39.41 -37.29 -8.23
N HIS A 246 -38.13 -37.64 -8.43
CA HIS A 246 -37.17 -37.71 -7.33
C HIS A 246 -37.04 -36.34 -6.64
N ILE A 247 -36.82 -36.32 -5.32
CA ILE A 247 -36.75 -35.10 -4.49
C ILE A 247 -35.78 -34.05 -5.09
N THR A 248 -34.66 -34.49 -5.66
CA THR A 248 -33.67 -33.63 -6.31
C THR A 248 -34.21 -32.96 -7.58
N GLU A 249 -35.00 -33.67 -8.38
CA GLU A 249 -35.62 -33.13 -9.59
C GLU A 249 -36.73 -32.13 -9.25
N LEU A 250 -37.51 -32.42 -8.20
CA LEU A 250 -38.53 -31.50 -7.69
C LEU A 250 -37.90 -30.21 -7.13
N ALA A 251 -36.79 -30.33 -6.38
CA ALA A 251 -36.06 -29.19 -5.85
C ALA A 251 -35.47 -28.31 -6.97
N LEU A 252 -34.90 -28.92 -8.02
CA LEU A 252 -34.39 -28.19 -9.18
C LEU A 252 -35.49 -27.42 -9.92
N ARG A 253 -36.65 -28.06 -10.15
CA ARG A 253 -37.81 -27.39 -10.77
C ARG A 253 -38.32 -26.22 -9.93
N TYR A 254 -38.38 -26.40 -8.61
CA TYR A 254 -38.78 -25.33 -7.70
C TYR A 254 -37.80 -24.14 -7.76
N ILE A 255 -36.49 -24.40 -7.73
CA ILE A 255 -35.46 -23.36 -7.88
C ILE A 255 -35.58 -22.66 -9.25
N GLN A 256 -35.80 -23.41 -10.33
CA GLN A 256 -36.00 -22.84 -11.67
C GLN A 256 -37.22 -21.92 -11.71
N GLU A 257 -38.36 -22.32 -11.13
CA GLU A 257 -39.55 -21.46 -11.05
C GLU A 257 -39.31 -20.20 -10.21
N LEU A 258 -38.61 -20.31 -9.07
CA LEU A 258 -38.22 -19.14 -8.28
C LEU A 258 -37.34 -18.16 -9.08
N ILE A 259 -36.35 -18.68 -9.79
CA ILE A 259 -35.47 -17.87 -10.64
C ILE A 259 -36.27 -17.22 -11.78
N MET A 260 -37.14 -17.97 -12.46
CA MET A 260 -37.95 -17.44 -13.57
C MET A 260 -38.96 -16.40 -13.10
N CYS A 261 -39.58 -16.57 -11.93
CA CYS A 261 -40.48 -15.57 -11.34
C CYS A 261 -39.72 -14.28 -10.99
N PHE A 262 -38.52 -14.40 -10.42
CA PHE A 262 -37.67 -13.25 -10.13
C PHE A 262 -37.25 -12.52 -11.42
N ILE A 263 -36.83 -13.24 -12.46
CA ILE A 263 -36.46 -12.67 -13.76
C ILE A 263 -37.66 -11.95 -14.40
N ARG A 264 -38.84 -12.58 -14.41
CA ARG A 264 -40.06 -11.96 -14.96
C ARG A 264 -40.39 -10.65 -14.24
N SER A 265 -40.36 -10.65 -12.90
CA SER A 265 -40.57 -9.44 -12.08
C SER A 265 -39.48 -8.39 -12.36
N ALA A 266 -38.21 -8.81 -12.50
CA ALA A 266 -37.09 -7.92 -12.79
C ALA A 266 -37.17 -7.26 -14.19
N VAL A 267 -37.76 -7.91 -15.19
CA VAL A 267 -37.97 -7.32 -16.53
C VAL A 267 -38.93 -6.13 -16.49
N PHE A 268 -39.84 -6.08 -15.53
CA PHE A 268 -40.76 -4.96 -15.32
C PHE A 268 -40.19 -3.88 -14.39
N LEU A 269 -38.93 -3.97 -13.98
CA LEU A 269 -38.29 -2.90 -13.22
C LEU A 269 -38.23 -1.63 -14.07
N GLU A 270 -38.72 -0.54 -13.50
CA GLU A 270 -38.47 0.79 -14.04
C GLU A 270 -36.95 1.03 -14.18
N PRO A 271 -36.51 1.96 -15.05
CA PRO A 271 -35.09 2.32 -15.17
C PRO A 271 -34.41 2.63 -13.82
N ARG A 272 -35.16 3.17 -12.85
CA ARG A 272 -34.70 3.38 -11.47
C ARG A 272 -34.31 2.08 -10.78
N GLY A 273 -35.12 1.03 -10.90
CA GLY A 273 -34.84 -0.29 -10.31
C GLY A 273 -33.57 -0.91 -10.88
N LEU A 274 -33.33 -0.81 -12.20
CA LEU A 274 -32.10 -1.27 -12.82
C LEU A 274 -30.87 -0.52 -12.29
N VAL A 275 -30.98 0.81 -12.12
CA VAL A 275 -29.91 1.62 -11.52
C VAL A 275 -29.64 1.20 -10.07
N LEU A 276 -30.66 0.91 -9.26
CA LEU A 276 -30.46 0.46 -7.87
C LEU A 276 -29.77 -0.89 -7.78
N VAL A 277 -30.14 -1.85 -8.65
CA VAL A 277 -29.46 -3.16 -8.72
C VAL A 277 -28.00 -2.98 -9.12
N TYR A 278 -27.73 -2.16 -10.14
CA TYR A 278 -26.36 -1.84 -10.54
C TYR A 278 -25.56 -1.17 -9.41
N LEU A 279 -26.16 -0.20 -8.72
CA LEU A 279 -25.54 0.51 -7.61
C LEU A 279 -25.21 -0.45 -6.47
N PHE A 280 -26.12 -1.36 -6.10
CA PHE A 280 -25.89 -2.37 -5.06
C PHE A 280 -24.72 -3.31 -5.41
N ILE A 281 -24.73 -3.89 -6.61
CA ILE A 281 -23.68 -4.83 -7.03
C ILE A 281 -22.33 -4.12 -7.08
N SER A 282 -22.32 -2.91 -7.65
CA SER A 282 -21.10 -2.10 -7.80
C SER A 282 -20.57 -1.63 -6.46
N SER A 283 -21.43 -1.20 -5.53
CA SER A 283 -21.04 -0.72 -4.21
C SER A 283 -20.51 -1.84 -3.32
N VAL A 284 -21.11 -3.03 -3.36
CA VAL A 284 -20.60 -4.21 -2.64
C VAL A 284 -19.24 -4.64 -3.21
N SER A 285 -19.14 -4.75 -4.54
CA SER A 285 -17.89 -5.15 -5.21
C SER A 285 -16.75 -4.18 -4.92
N LEU A 286 -17.00 -2.88 -5.03
CA LEU A 286 -16.02 -1.84 -4.71
C LEU A 286 -15.68 -1.84 -3.21
N GLY A 287 -16.69 -1.95 -2.34
CA GLY A 287 -16.52 -1.96 -0.89
C GLY A 287 -15.63 -3.10 -0.41
N VAL A 288 -15.83 -4.32 -0.91
CA VAL A 288 -14.98 -5.49 -0.57
C VAL A 288 -13.54 -5.27 -1.01
N GLY A 289 -13.32 -4.82 -2.26
CA GLY A 289 -11.98 -4.57 -2.78
C GLY A 289 -11.23 -3.50 -1.97
N LEU A 290 -11.90 -2.39 -1.65
CA LEU A 290 -11.30 -1.31 -0.86
C LEU A 290 -11.08 -1.71 0.61
N PHE A 291 -11.93 -2.54 1.19
CA PHE A 291 -11.74 -3.05 2.54
C PHE A 291 -10.47 -3.90 2.64
N ILE A 292 -10.23 -4.78 1.68
CA ILE A 292 -9.00 -5.58 1.62
C ILE A 292 -7.76 -4.67 1.49
N LEU A 293 -7.82 -3.66 0.62
CA LEU A 293 -6.72 -2.70 0.45
C LEU A 293 -6.47 -1.89 1.72
N LEU A 294 -7.53 -1.43 2.39
CA LEU A 294 -7.43 -0.70 3.65
C LEU A 294 -6.81 -1.58 4.75
N TRP A 295 -7.28 -2.82 4.88
CA TRP A 295 -6.72 -3.79 5.81
C TRP A 295 -5.22 -4.01 5.60
N GLN A 296 -4.81 -4.21 4.35
CA GLN A 296 -3.41 -4.37 3.98
C GLN A 296 -2.57 -3.13 4.37
N GLN A 297 -3.05 -1.93 4.05
CA GLN A 297 -2.36 -0.68 4.36
C GLN A 297 -2.23 -0.46 5.88
N LEU A 298 -3.29 -0.72 6.64
CA LEU A 298 -3.27 -0.63 8.11
C LEU A 298 -2.29 -1.63 8.72
N CYS A 299 -2.19 -2.84 8.17
CA CYS A 299 -1.21 -3.84 8.59
C CYS A 299 0.24 -3.38 8.38
N TYR A 300 0.54 -2.67 7.27
CA TYR A 300 1.87 -2.09 7.06
C TYR A 300 2.15 -0.95 8.04
N ILE A 301 1.19 -0.04 8.24
CA ILE A 301 1.31 1.07 9.19
C ILE A 301 1.54 0.53 10.62
N TYR A 302 0.83 -0.53 11.02
CA TYR A 302 0.99 -1.17 12.33
C TYR A 302 2.42 -1.71 12.54
N LYS A 303 3.06 -2.24 11.49
CA LYS A 303 4.46 -2.69 11.52
C LYS A 303 5.47 -1.53 11.41
N GLY A 304 5.02 -0.28 11.24
CA GLY A 304 5.87 0.87 10.98
C GLY A 304 6.53 0.84 9.58
N LYS A 305 6.04 0.02 8.66
CA LYS A 305 6.59 -0.19 7.32
C LYS A 305 5.72 0.49 6.25
N THR A 306 6.34 0.91 5.15
CA THR A 306 5.64 1.14 3.88
C THR A 306 5.64 -0.15 3.05
N PHE A 307 4.71 -0.27 2.09
CA PHE A 307 4.67 -1.39 1.13
C PHE A 307 6.03 -1.61 0.46
N LEU A 308 6.70 -0.53 0.06
CA LEU A 308 7.98 -0.59 -0.62
C LEU A 308 9.13 -1.00 0.31
N SER A 309 9.08 -0.56 1.57
CA SER A 309 10.05 -0.99 2.58
C SER A 309 9.92 -2.49 2.89
N ASP A 310 8.69 -3.03 2.93
CA ASP A 310 8.44 -4.45 3.15
C ASP A 310 9.06 -5.29 2.01
N LEU A 311 8.82 -4.89 0.76
CA LEU A 311 9.40 -5.52 -0.42
C LEU A 311 10.94 -5.47 -0.42
N SER A 312 11.53 -4.37 0.05
CA SER A 312 12.99 -4.28 0.17
C SER A 312 13.57 -5.09 1.35
N SER A 313 12.78 -5.29 2.41
CA SER A 313 13.18 -6.02 3.61
C SER A 313 13.05 -7.54 3.47
N GLN A 314 12.41 -8.05 2.42
CA GLN A 314 12.43 -9.49 2.11
C GLN A 314 13.85 -10.06 1.88
N GLY A 315 14.89 -9.22 1.81
CA GLY A 315 16.30 -9.63 1.80
C GLY A 315 17.10 -9.36 3.09
N ASN A 316 16.58 -8.62 4.06
CA ASN A 316 17.24 -8.30 5.34
C ASN A 316 16.18 -8.23 6.45
N GLU A 317 16.30 -9.08 7.48
CA GLU A 317 15.36 -9.20 8.61
C GLU A 317 15.35 -7.95 9.52
N GLU A 318 14.86 -6.82 9.03
CA GLU A 318 14.43 -5.72 9.89
C GLU A 318 13.01 -6.03 10.40
N VAL A 319 12.96 -6.62 11.61
CA VAL A 319 11.73 -6.83 12.36
C VAL A 319 11.26 -5.47 12.89
N GLY A 320 10.38 -4.81 12.14
CA GLY A 320 9.65 -3.65 12.66
C GLY A 320 8.82 -4.08 13.87
N GLU A 321 9.04 -3.45 15.02
CA GLU A 321 8.23 -3.72 16.22
C GLU A 321 6.76 -3.38 15.92
N LYS A 322 5.90 -4.39 16.08
CA LYS A 322 4.45 -4.26 15.98
C LYS A 322 3.98 -3.40 17.14
N ASP A 323 3.54 -2.17 16.87
CA ASP A 323 3.13 -1.24 17.90
C ASP A 323 1.93 -0.41 17.46
N CYS A 324 0.88 -0.40 18.29
CA CYS A 324 -0.28 0.48 18.12
C CYS A 324 0.12 1.96 18.14
N GLN A 325 1.23 2.32 18.77
CA GLN A 325 1.76 3.68 18.73
C GLN A 325 2.17 4.11 17.31
N ASN A 326 2.52 3.16 16.41
CA ASN A 326 2.82 3.49 15.01
C ASN A 326 1.59 4.06 14.28
N ILE A 327 0.40 3.55 14.59
CA ILE A 327 -0.86 4.05 14.02
C ILE A 327 -1.15 5.45 14.56
N LEU A 328 -0.99 5.67 15.87
CA LEU A 328 -1.21 6.99 16.48
C LEU A 328 -0.24 8.05 15.95
N ARG A 329 1.05 7.69 15.80
CA ARG A 329 2.07 8.55 15.19
C ARG A 329 1.75 8.85 13.73
N PHE A 330 1.28 7.87 12.97
CA PHE A 330 0.93 8.04 11.55
C PHE A 330 -0.18 9.07 11.33
N PHE A 331 -1.24 9.05 12.15
CA PHE A 331 -2.32 10.04 12.05
C PHE A 331 -2.00 11.38 12.73
N GLY A 332 -0.82 11.52 13.34
CA GLY A 332 -0.40 12.76 14.00
C GLY A 332 -1.16 13.06 15.28
N TRP A 333 -1.75 12.06 15.94
CA TRP A 333 -2.40 12.28 17.23
C TRP A 333 -1.31 12.53 18.29
N PRO A 334 -1.23 13.72 18.92
CA PRO A 334 -0.34 13.90 20.05
C PRO A 334 -0.71 12.90 21.16
N TYR A 335 0.29 12.46 21.93
CA TYR A 335 0.24 11.48 23.03
C TYR A 335 -0.77 11.77 24.18
N SER A 336 -1.76 12.63 23.98
CA SER A 336 -2.59 13.20 25.04
C SER A 336 -3.83 12.38 25.43
N PHE A 337 -4.24 11.37 24.65
CA PHE A 337 -5.47 10.61 24.97
C PHE A 337 -5.26 9.50 26.02
N SER A 338 -4.02 9.06 26.25
CA SER A 338 -3.70 8.08 27.31
C SER A 338 -3.83 8.66 28.74
N ARG A 339 -4.05 9.97 28.89
CA ARG A 339 -4.15 10.64 30.20
C ARG A 339 -5.60 10.73 30.72
N TYR A 340 -6.60 10.37 29.91
CA TYR A 340 -8.03 10.49 30.26
C TYR A 340 -8.84 9.18 30.24
N LEU A 341 -8.19 8.04 29.96
CA LEU A 341 -8.82 6.74 30.19
C LEU A 341 -8.50 6.29 31.64
N PRO A 342 -9.50 6.05 32.50
CA PRO A 342 -9.25 5.47 33.81
C PRO A 342 -8.72 4.05 33.59
N PHE A 343 -7.43 3.89 33.84
CA PHE A 343 -6.71 2.63 33.75
C PHE A 343 -7.27 1.67 34.81
N TRP A 344 -8.23 0.82 34.44
CA TRP A 344 -8.46 -0.41 35.20
C TRP A 344 -7.23 -1.29 35.00
N SER A 345 -6.39 -1.30 36.03
CA SER A 345 -5.16 -2.07 36.16
C SER A 345 -5.39 -3.57 35.89
N ILE A 346 -5.18 -4.00 34.65
CA ILE A 346 -4.90 -5.41 34.32
C ILE A 346 -3.38 -5.64 34.40
N SER A 347 -2.82 -5.34 35.57
CA SER A 347 -1.40 -5.59 35.88
C SER A 347 -1.23 -6.50 37.09
N ARG A 348 -2.31 -7.09 37.61
CA ARG A 348 -2.31 -7.86 38.85
C ARG A 348 -2.48 -9.38 38.68
N LEU A 349 -2.31 -9.90 37.46
CA LEU A 349 -2.32 -11.33 37.17
C LEU A 349 -1.24 -11.66 36.14
N LEU A 350 0.03 -11.68 36.55
CA LEU A 350 1.11 -12.47 35.95
C LEU A 350 2.34 -12.34 36.87
N PRO A 351 2.85 -13.42 37.48
CA PRO A 351 4.00 -13.35 38.37
C PRO A 351 5.27 -12.99 37.60
N SER A 352 6.12 -12.23 38.29
CA SER A 352 7.45 -11.80 37.92
C SER A 352 8.33 -12.91 37.32
N PHE A 353 8.83 -12.70 36.09
CA PHE A 353 10.10 -13.29 35.68
C PHE A 353 11.18 -12.20 35.74
N GLN A 354 12.02 -12.28 36.78
CA GLN A 354 13.16 -11.40 36.99
C GLN A 354 14.16 -11.51 35.83
N LYS A 355 14.44 -10.35 35.21
CA LYS A 355 15.58 -10.12 34.34
C LYS A 355 16.82 -9.89 35.22
N LYS A 356 17.62 -10.93 35.48
CA LYS A 356 18.99 -10.75 35.98
C LYS A 356 19.87 -10.25 34.83
N ARG A 357 20.23 -8.96 34.86
CA ARG A 357 21.51 -8.48 34.32
C ARG A 357 22.55 -8.67 35.41
N HIS A 358 23.71 -9.23 35.07
CA HIS A 358 25.05 -8.85 35.58
C HIS A 358 26.08 -9.71 34.83
N THR A 359 26.79 -9.12 33.86
CA THR A 359 28.22 -8.78 33.94
C THR A 359 29.17 -9.99 34.01
N LYS A 360 29.74 -10.37 32.86
CA LYS A 360 31.19 -10.29 32.58
C LYS A 360 31.42 -10.38 31.09
#